data_AF-A0A8C1QS32-F1
#
_entry.id   AF-A0A8C1QS32-F1
#
_cell.length_a   1.000
_cell.length_b   1.000
_cell.length_c   1.000
_cell.angle_alpha   90.00
_cell.angle_beta   90.00
_cell.angle_gamma   90.00
#
_symmetry.space_group_name_H-M   'P 1'
#
loop_
_entity.id
_entity.type
_entity.pdbx_description
1 polymer ?
#
loop_
_entity_poly.entity_id
_entity_poly.type
_entity_poly.pdbx_seq_one_letter_code
_entity_poly.pdbx_strand_id
1 'polypeptide(L)'
;MSFNTIYLMLMSVRMAPRLPLIFLLMIHGVSSAGWGVSYRHSHICALKNSSVIMSCTYTYPTGYKIKKVFWTTNPVKGKESPDLSEDPEYRQRLQYLGDKQQNCTIRLSHVTQKDEHKYYFRFTTDKADVKWIGDPGVTLTVTDLQVEAPERVTEGHNVSLTCKSSCTLTDRATFIWYRNSQPLTERRDRNNQLLLQSVRREDAGRYSCALHGHSYISPAAHLSVTYPPVNPVISISPSGEIKEGESEISYS
;
A
#
# COMPACT_ATOMS: atom_id res chain seq x y z
N MET A 1 -40.23 -92.46 53.96
CA MET A 1 -40.44 -92.77 52.53
C MET A 1 -40.04 -91.52 51.76
N SER A 2 -38.74 -91.29 51.57
CA SER A 2 -37.87 -91.76 50.48
C SER A 2 -38.13 -91.01 49.15
N PHE A 3 -37.00 -90.66 48.51
CA PHE A 3 -36.82 -90.09 47.16
C PHE A 3 -37.02 -88.55 47.06
N ASN A 4 -36.18 -87.77 46.39
CA ASN A 4 -34.98 -88.04 45.60
C ASN A 4 -34.26 -86.68 45.40
N THR A 5 -32.94 -86.63 45.63
CA THR A 5 -32.14 -85.43 45.35
C THR A 5 -31.75 -85.43 43.87
N ILE A 6 -32.37 -84.56 43.06
CA ILE A 6 -32.01 -84.38 41.64
C ILE A 6 -31.01 -83.22 41.52
N TYR A 7 -29.80 -83.55 41.09
CA TYR A 7 -28.78 -82.60 40.65
C TYR A 7 -29.27 -81.87 39.39
N LEU A 8 -29.33 -80.53 39.44
CA LEU A 8 -29.51 -79.68 38.26
C LEU A 8 -28.20 -78.94 37.97
N MET A 9 -27.58 -79.28 36.85
CA MET A 9 -26.38 -78.62 36.35
C MET A 9 -26.67 -77.16 35.98
N LEU A 10 -25.87 -76.21 36.49
CA LEU A 10 -25.86 -74.83 36.02
C LEU A 10 -25.28 -74.77 34.60
N MET A 11 -26.12 -74.52 33.60
CA MET A 11 -25.69 -74.03 32.28
C MET A 11 -25.53 -72.51 32.35
N SER A 12 -24.27 -72.05 32.28
CA SER A 12 -23.92 -70.62 32.19
C SER A 12 -24.26 -70.08 30.80
N VAL A 13 -25.36 -69.33 30.68
CA VAL A 13 -25.70 -68.60 29.46
C VAL A 13 -25.09 -67.21 29.55
N ARG A 14 -24.01 -66.95 28.78
CA ARG A 14 -23.44 -65.59 28.65
C ARG A 14 -24.37 -64.74 27.80
N MET A 15 -25.09 -63.80 28.43
CA MET A 15 -25.81 -62.73 27.69
C MET A 15 -24.80 -61.72 27.17
N ALA A 16 -24.75 -61.51 25.85
CA ALA A 16 -24.04 -60.37 25.26
C ALA A 16 -24.85 -59.08 25.55
N PRO A 17 -24.22 -57.97 25.97
CA PRO A 17 -24.96 -56.75 26.30
C PRO A 17 -25.52 -56.11 25.02
N ARG A 18 -26.78 -55.67 25.07
CA ARG A 18 -27.41 -54.89 23.99
C ARG A 18 -26.77 -53.50 23.97
N LEU A 19 -26.00 -53.19 22.93
CA LEU A 19 -25.51 -51.83 22.69
C LEU A 19 -26.71 -50.90 22.44
N PRO A 20 -26.85 -49.79 23.18
CA PRO A 20 -27.91 -48.83 22.90
C PRO A 20 -27.58 -48.10 21.59
N LEU A 21 -28.52 -48.06 20.66
CA LEU A 21 -28.48 -47.17 19.50
C LEU A 21 -28.64 -45.73 20.02
N ILE A 22 -27.52 -45.04 20.25
CA ILE A 22 -27.50 -43.61 20.51
C ILE A 22 -27.85 -42.92 19.19
N PHE A 23 -29.09 -42.49 19.05
CA PHE A 23 -29.50 -41.59 17.98
C PHE A 23 -28.85 -40.22 18.25
N LEU A 24 -27.69 -39.98 17.62
CA LEU A 24 -27.11 -38.65 17.53
C LEU A 24 -28.07 -37.80 16.68
N LEU A 25 -28.94 -37.04 17.35
CA LEU A 25 -29.66 -35.94 16.73
C LEU A 25 -28.61 -34.93 16.24
N MET A 26 -28.25 -35.05 14.96
CA MET A 26 -27.53 -34.03 14.21
C MET A 26 -28.48 -32.83 14.09
N ILE A 27 -28.55 -32.04 15.16
CA ILE A 27 -29.06 -30.68 15.09
C ILE A 27 -28.23 -29.98 14.02
N HIS A 28 -28.81 -29.84 12.83
CA HIS A 28 -28.28 -28.94 11.83
C HIS A 28 -28.44 -27.57 12.45
N GLY A 29 -27.39 -27.11 13.14
CA GLY A 29 -27.29 -25.73 13.57
C GLY A 29 -27.45 -24.89 12.32
N VAL A 30 -28.62 -24.29 12.15
CA VAL A 30 -28.82 -23.21 11.19
C VAL A 30 -27.90 -22.11 11.67
N SER A 31 -26.69 -22.05 11.09
CA SER A 31 -25.74 -20.98 11.37
C SER A 31 -26.35 -19.69 10.80
N SER A 32 -27.09 -18.97 11.63
CA SER A 32 -27.47 -17.60 11.32
C SER A 32 -26.18 -16.79 11.31
N ALA A 33 -25.79 -16.26 10.15
CA ALA A 33 -24.60 -15.43 10.02
C ALA A 33 -24.63 -14.32 11.09
N GLY A 34 -23.62 -14.29 11.96
CA GLY A 34 -23.47 -13.25 12.96
C GLY A 34 -23.19 -11.89 12.34
N TRP A 35 -23.33 -10.83 13.13
CA TRP A 35 -22.88 -9.50 12.72
C TRP A 35 -21.36 -9.47 12.62
N GLY A 36 -20.83 -8.96 11.52
CA GLY A 36 -19.39 -8.88 11.34
C GLY A 36 -18.98 -8.06 10.13
N VAL A 37 -17.78 -7.50 10.20
CA VAL A 37 -17.11 -6.86 9.07
C VAL A 37 -15.69 -7.41 9.03
N SER A 38 -15.25 -7.85 7.86
CA SER A 38 -13.90 -8.34 7.63
C SER A 38 -13.21 -7.41 6.65
N TYR A 39 -12.10 -6.80 7.08
CA TYR A 39 -11.26 -5.99 6.22
C TYR A 39 -10.10 -6.83 5.71
N ARG A 40 -9.78 -6.72 4.41
CA ARG A 40 -8.66 -7.46 3.81
C ARG A 40 -7.31 -7.04 4.39
N HIS A 41 -7.15 -5.75 4.70
CA HIS A 41 -5.96 -5.19 5.30
C HIS A 41 -6.38 -4.26 6.44
N SER A 42 -5.73 -4.37 7.59
CA SER A 42 -5.92 -3.47 8.74
C SER A 42 -5.13 -2.17 8.60
N HIS A 43 -4.09 -2.18 7.77
CA HIS A 43 -3.25 -1.03 7.47
C HIS A 43 -2.92 -1.00 5.97
N ILE A 44 -3.04 0.17 5.35
CA ILE A 44 -2.67 0.41 3.96
C ILE A 44 -1.76 1.63 3.94
N CYS A 45 -0.60 1.50 3.31
CA CYS A 45 0.34 2.59 3.08
C CYS A 45 0.33 2.93 1.59
N ALA A 46 0.03 4.18 1.24
CA ALA A 46 -0.21 4.60 -0.13
C ALA A 46 0.70 5.75 -0.56
N LEU A 47 1.06 5.79 -1.84
CA LEU A 47 1.77 6.93 -2.39
C LEU A 47 0.82 8.12 -2.54
N LYS A 48 1.31 9.31 -2.22
CA LYS A 48 0.61 10.57 -2.50
C LYS A 48 0.16 10.64 -3.96
N ASN A 49 -1.03 11.19 -4.18
CA ASN A 49 -1.70 11.30 -5.47
C ASN A 49 -2.08 9.97 -6.15
N SER A 50 -1.88 8.82 -5.49
CA SER A 50 -2.32 7.52 -6.00
C SER A 50 -3.77 7.21 -5.64
N SER A 51 -4.25 6.01 -6.01
CA SER A 51 -5.54 5.48 -5.56
C SER A 51 -5.33 4.30 -4.61
N VAL A 52 -6.17 4.21 -3.59
CA VAL A 52 -6.21 3.08 -2.65
C VAL A 52 -7.53 2.33 -2.76
N ILE A 53 -7.49 1.02 -2.52
CA ILE A 53 -8.68 0.17 -2.46
C ILE A 53 -8.78 -0.39 -1.04
N MET A 54 -9.83 -0.02 -0.32
CA MET A 54 -10.13 -0.57 1.00
C MET A 54 -11.17 -1.68 0.81
N SER A 55 -10.68 -2.91 0.65
CA SER A 55 -11.52 -4.08 0.47
C SER A 55 -12.07 -4.60 1.79
N CYS A 56 -13.38 -4.85 1.83
CA CYS A 56 -14.02 -5.51 2.96
C CYS A 56 -15.24 -6.31 2.54
N THR A 57 -15.63 -7.24 3.41
CA THR A 57 -16.90 -7.94 3.39
C THR A 57 -17.63 -7.78 4.73
N TYR A 58 -18.94 -7.99 4.74
CA TYR A 58 -19.72 -7.92 5.97
C TYR A 58 -20.87 -8.92 5.98
N THR A 59 -21.29 -9.28 7.18
CA THR A 59 -22.35 -10.27 7.44
C THR A 59 -23.37 -9.71 8.43
N TYR A 60 -24.60 -10.19 8.31
CA TYR A 60 -25.69 -9.86 9.20
C TYR A 60 -26.70 -11.03 9.26
N PRO A 61 -27.45 -11.18 10.36
CA PRO A 61 -28.42 -12.27 10.51
C PRO A 61 -29.55 -12.20 9.48
N THR A 62 -30.18 -13.35 9.24
CA THR A 62 -31.38 -13.43 8.41
C THR A 62 -32.52 -12.62 9.04
N GLY A 63 -33.40 -12.06 8.18
CA GLY A 63 -34.53 -11.23 8.63
C GLY A 63 -34.21 -9.74 8.81
N TYR A 64 -33.01 -9.29 8.45
CA TYR A 64 -32.65 -7.87 8.35
C TYR A 64 -32.50 -7.45 6.90
N LYS A 65 -32.92 -6.23 6.58
CA LYS A 65 -32.71 -5.60 5.27
C LYS A 65 -31.77 -4.41 5.41
N ILE A 66 -30.69 -4.39 4.64
CA ILE A 66 -29.76 -3.26 4.62
C ILE A 66 -30.47 -2.03 4.03
N LYS A 67 -30.49 -0.92 4.79
CA LYS A 67 -31.06 0.36 4.34
C LYS A 67 -29.99 1.29 3.78
N LYS A 68 -28.87 1.42 4.48
CA LYS A 68 -27.78 2.31 4.10
C LYS A 68 -26.45 1.68 4.47
N VAL A 69 -25.48 1.81 3.58
CA VAL A 69 -24.07 1.46 3.80
C VAL A 69 -23.22 2.67 3.48
N PHE A 70 -22.16 2.88 4.24
CA PHE A 70 -21.25 4.00 4.02
C PHE A 70 -19.93 3.77 4.74
N TRP A 71 -18.95 4.61 4.43
CA TRP A 71 -17.69 4.67 5.17
C TRP A 71 -17.60 5.97 5.96
N THR A 72 -16.95 5.91 7.12
CA THR A 72 -16.65 7.06 7.99
C THR A 72 -15.17 7.03 8.39
N THR A 73 -14.63 8.15 8.83
CA THR A 73 -13.37 8.22 9.57
C THR A 73 -13.62 8.41 11.07
N ASN A 74 -12.66 7.98 11.90
CA ASN A 74 -12.51 8.34 13.32
C ASN A 74 -13.82 8.55 14.10
N PRO A 75 -14.66 7.50 14.24
CA PRO A 75 -15.97 7.60 14.88
C PRO A 75 -15.84 8.06 16.34
N VAL A 76 -16.61 9.07 16.72
CA VAL A 76 -16.67 9.56 18.12
C VAL A 76 -17.82 8.86 18.85
N LYS A 77 -17.53 8.29 20.02
CA LYS A 77 -18.54 7.62 20.86
C LYS A 77 -19.69 8.57 21.19
N GLY A 78 -20.93 8.14 20.97
CA GLY A 78 -22.13 8.93 21.27
C GLY A 78 -22.49 10.00 20.24
N LYS A 79 -21.71 10.16 19.15
CA LYS A 79 -22.06 11.02 18.01
C LYS A 79 -22.39 10.18 16.79
N GLU A 80 -23.29 10.69 15.95
CA GLU A 80 -23.54 10.09 14.66
C GLU A 80 -22.31 10.23 13.77
N SER A 81 -21.91 9.13 13.13
CA SER A 81 -20.76 9.12 12.25
C SER A 81 -21.16 9.63 10.86
N PRO A 82 -20.44 10.61 10.30
CA PRO A 82 -20.77 11.16 8.99
C PRO A 82 -20.54 10.14 7.87
N ASP A 83 -21.26 10.33 6.77
CA ASP A 83 -21.06 9.58 5.54
C ASP A 83 -20.04 10.30 4.67
N LEU A 84 -18.86 9.69 4.45
CA LEU A 84 -17.81 10.30 3.64
C LEU A 84 -18.26 10.56 2.21
N SER A 85 -19.23 9.83 1.66
CA SER A 85 -19.69 10.09 0.29
C SER A 85 -20.46 11.40 0.16
N GLU A 86 -20.97 11.94 1.26
CA GLU A 86 -21.66 13.24 1.31
C GLU A 86 -20.71 14.40 1.61
N ASP A 87 -19.50 14.11 2.10
CA ASP A 87 -18.47 15.12 2.35
C ASP A 87 -17.93 15.67 1.02
N PRO A 88 -18.00 16.99 0.77
CA PRO A 88 -17.49 17.61 -0.45
C PRO A 88 -16.03 17.26 -0.77
N GLU A 89 -15.18 17.06 0.24
CA GLU A 89 -13.77 16.71 0.03
C GLU A 89 -13.58 15.30 -0.56
N TYR A 90 -14.54 14.41 -0.32
CA TYR A 90 -14.48 13.00 -0.73
C TYR A 90 -15.43 12.68 -1.89
N ARG A 91 -16.52 13.45 -2.08
CA ARG A 91 -17.61 13.19 -3.03
C ARG A 91 -17.15 12.86 -4.46
N GLN A 92 -16.06 13.47 -4.92
CA GLN A 92 -15.50 13.26 -6.26
C GLN A 92 -14.40 12.18 -6.32
N ARG A 93 -13.83 11.80 -5.18
CA ARG A 93 -12.67 10.91 -5.07
C ARG A 93 -13.01 9.53 -4.53
N LEU A 94 -14.12 9.41 -3.82
CA LEU A 94 -14.59 8.18 -3.20
C LEU A 94 -15.56 7.45 -4.13
N GLN A 95 -15.20 6.23 -4.52
CA GLN A 95 -16.03 5.37 -5.36
C GLN A 95 -16.39 4.09 -4.59
N TYR A 96 -17.67 3.78 -4.49
CA TYR A 96 -18.13 2.51 -3.94
C TYR A 96 -18.07 1.41 -5.01
N LEU A 97 -17.31 0.35 -4.75
CA LEU A 97 -17.07 -0.75 -5.69
C LEU A 97 -17.82 -2.04 -5.31
N GLY A 98 -18.27 -2.14 -4.06
CA GLY A 98 -19.02 -3.29 -3.58
C GLY A 98 -20.49 -3.31 -4.04
N ASP A 99 -21.18 -4.39 -3.68
CA ASP A 99 -22.58 -4.63 -4.06
C ASP A 99 -23.59 -3.98 -3.10
N LYS A 100 -23.14 -3.59 -1.90
CA LYS A 100 -23.97 -3.07 -0.78
C LYS A 100 -24.85 -4.14 -0.13
N GLN A 101 -24.54 -5.42 -0.30
CA GLN A 101 -25.13 -6.53 0.45
C GLN A 101 -24.09 -7.30 1.25
N GLN A 102 -22.94 -7.64 0.67
CA GLN A 102 -21.89 -8.39 1.35
C GLN A 102 -20.49 -7.83 1.07
N ASN A 103 -20.32 -7.15 -0.06
CA ASN A 103 -19.08 -6.50 -0.43
C ASN A 103 -19.17 -5.00 -0.11
N CYS A 104 -18.24 -4.53 0.71
CA CYS A 104 -18.16 -3.14 1.15
C CYS A 104 -16.94 -2.38 0.62
N THR A 105 -16.32 -2.91 -0.43
CA THR A 105 -15.10 -2.34 -1.02
C THR A 105 -15.33 -0.92 -1.56
N ILE A 106 -14.40 -0.02 -1.23
CA ILE A 106 -14.32 1.33 -1.81
C ILE A 106 -12.96 1.57 -2.47
N ARG A 107 -12.92 2.52 -3.40
CA ARG A 107 -11.72 3.14 -3.93
C ARG A 107 -11.69 4.60 -3.53
N LEU A 108 -10.56 5.06 -2.99
CA LEU A 108 -10.30 6.47 -2.75
C LEU A 108 -9.14 6.92 -3.65
N SER A 109 -9.40 7.89 -4.51
CA SER A 109 -8.43 8.41 -5.48
C SER A 109 -7.77 9.70 -5.01
N HIS A 110 -6.58 9.99 -5.58
CA HIS A 110 -5.80 11.20 -5.30
C HIS A 110 -5.57 11.41 -3.80
N VAL A 111 -5.07 10.38 -3.11
CA VAL A 111 -4.84 10.44 -1.66
C VAL A 111 -3.73 11.43 -1.30
N THR A 112 -3.90 12.11 -0.19
CA THR A 112 -2.97 13.11 0.36
C THR A 112 -2.74 12.85 1.84
N GLN A 113 -1.78 13.55 2.45
CA GLN A 113 -1.56 13.47 3.90
C GLN A 113 -2.81 13.83 4.72
N LYS A 114 -3.73 14.64 4.18
CA LYS A 114 -5.00 14.95 4.85
C LYS A 114 -5.95 13.76 4.90
N ASP A 115 -5.76 12.75 4.06
CA ASP A 115 -6.57 11.53 4.07
C ASP A 115 -6.03 10.50 5.09
N GLU A 116 -4.98 10.81 5.87
CA GLU A 116 -4.44 9.89 6.88
C GLU A 116 -5.37 9.75 8.08
N HIS A 117 -6.21 8.72 8.02
CA HIS A 117 -7.18 8.41 9.05
C HIS A 117 -7.37 6.91 9.22
N LYS A 118 -8.11 6.54 10.26
CA LYS A 118 -8.69 5.21 10.37
C LYS A 118 -10.11 5.22 9.82
N TYR A 119 -10.33 4.40 8.80
CA TYR A 119 -11.56 4.29 8.04
C TYR A 119 -12.38 3.09 8.52
N TYR A 120 -13.69 3.29 8.61
CA TYR A 120 -14.62 2.30 9.13
C TYR A 120 -15.81 2.15 8.19
N PHE A 121 -16.14 0.91 7.86
CA PHE A 121 -17.40 0.58 7.21
C PHE A 121 -18.55 0.63 8.22
N ARG A 122 -19.67 1.19 7.79
CA ARG A 122 -20.90 1.31 8.57
C ARG A 122 -22.09 0.87 7.74
N PHE A 123 -23.05 0.25 8.41
CA PHE A 123 -24.34 -0.02 7.80
C PHE A 123 -25.47 0.09 8.82
N THR A 124 -26.66 0.32 8.28
CA THR A 124 -27.92 0.41 9.02
C THR A 124 -28.94 -0.53 8.39
N THR A 125 -29.86 -1.01 9.19
CA THR A 125 -30.90 -1.93 8.74
C THR A 125 -32.27 -1.28 8.73
N ASP A 126 -33.28 -2.02 8.28
CA ASP A 126 -34.67 -1.68 8.37
C ASP A 126 -35.16 -1.46 9.80
N LYS A 127 -34.52 -2.10 10.78
CA LYS A 127 -34.73 -1.85 12.22
C LYS A 127 -33.87 -0.67 12.68
N ALA A 128 -34.53 0.43 13.06
CA ALA A 128 -33.90 1.73 13.31
C ALA A 128 -32.78 1.71 14.38
N ASP A 129 -32.93 0.87 15.40
CA ASP A 129 -31.97 0.76 16.51
C ASP A 129 -30.74 -0.09 16.17
N VAL A 130 -30.73 -0.74 15.00
CA VAL A 130 -29.65 -1.64 14.59
C VAL A 130 -28.74 -0.92 13.59
N LYS A 131 -27.69 -0.32 14.15
CA LYS A 131 -26.57 0.28 13.43
C LYS A 131 -25.31 -0.52 13.75
N TRP A 132 -24.49 -0.80 12.75
CA TRP A 132 -23.24 -1.52 12.93
C TRP A 132 -22.06 -0.72 12.42
N ILE A 133 -20.92 -0.85 13.09
CA ILE A 133 -19.64 -0.32 12.67
C ILE A 133 -18.62 -1.45 12.67
N GLY A 134 -17.88 -1.59 11.57
CA GLY A 134 -16.86 -2.62 11.46
C GLY A 134 -15.60 -2.25 12.22
N ASP A 135 -15.30 -2.99 13.29
CA ASP A 135 -14.02 -2.96 13.99
C ASP A 135 -13.06 -4.03 13.40
N PRO A 136 -11.73 -3.81 13.32
CA PRO A 136 -10.96 -2.66 13.81
C PRO A 136 -10.96 -1.43 12.91
N GLY A 137 -11.46 -1.54 11.67
CA GLY A 137 -11.28 -0.52 10.63
C GLY A 137 -9.94 -0.67 9.90
N VAL A 138 -9.70 0.24 8.95
CA VAL A 138 -8.50 0.27 8.10
C VAL A 138 -7.74 1.58 8.34
N THR A 139 -6.51 1.50 8.82
CA THR A 139 -5.63 2.67 8.95
C THR A 139 -4.97 2.97 7.61
N LEU A 140 -5.20 4.18 7.07
CA LEU A 140 -4.51 4.68 5.89
C LEU A 140 -3.36 5.61 6.30
N THR A 141 -2.15 5.33 5.78
CA THR A 141 -1.03 6.29 5.79
C THR A 141 -0.64 6.64 4.36
N VAL A 142 -0.09 7.84 4.17
CA VAL A 142 0.27 8.38 2.88
C VAL A 142 1.75 8.80 2.90
N THR A 143 2.56 8.07 2.14
CA THR A 143 3.97 8.42 1.94
C THR A 143 4.13 9.36 0.75
N ASP A 144 5.13 10.23 0.86
CA ASP A 144 5.72 10.93 -0.27
C ASP A 144 6.99 10.19 -0.73
N LEU A 145 7.49 10.52 -1.92
CA LEU A 145 8.80 10.10 -2.40
C LEU A 145 9.80 11.23 -2.16
N GLN A 146 10.99 10.90 -1.68
CA GLN A 146 12.05 11.88 -1.44
C GLN A 146 13.39 11.36 -1.96
N VAL A 147 14.07 12.16 -2.77
CA VAL A 147 15.45 11.86 -3.17
C VAL A 147 16.40 12.31 -2.06
N GLU A 148 17.23 11.38 -1.62
CA GLU A 148 18.40 11.63 -0.80
C GLU A 148 19.64 11.55 -1.69
N ALA A 149 20.39 12.64 -1.74
CA ALA A 149 21.61 12.80 -2.52
C ALA A 149 22.57 13.71 -1.77
N PRO A 150 23.89 13.57 -1.94
CA PRO A 150 24.82 14.57 -1.44
C PRO A 150 24.67 15.88 -2.22
N GLU A 151 24.84 17.00 -1.54
CA GLU A 151 24.75 18.33 -2.16
C GLU A 151 25.89 18.58 -3.16
N ARG A 152 27.08 18.07 -2.85
CA ARG A 152 28.31 18.21 -3.63
C ARG A 152 29.04 16.87 -3.75
N VAL A 153 29.57 16.60 -4.94
CA VAL A 153 30.44 15.44 -5.23
C VAL A 153 31.61 15.87 -6.12
N THR A 154 32.78 15.29 -5.90
CA THR A 154 33.96 15.59 -6.72
C THR A 154 33.97 14.72 -7.98
N GLU A 155 34.36 15.30 -9.12
CA GLU A 155 34.54 14.58 -10.39
C GLU A 155 35.43 13.33 -10.19
N GLY A 156 35.05 12.23 -10.85
CA GLY A 156 35.69 10.92 -10.75
C GLY A 156 35.25 10.05 -9.56
N HIS A 157 34.51 10.59 -8.58
CA HIS A 157 34.00 9.80 -7.46
C HIS A 157 32.73 9.01 -7.82
N ASN A 158 32.40 8.00 -7.01
CA ASN A 158 31.14 7.27 -7.11
C ASN A 158 30.15 7.80 -6.07
N VAL A 159 28.87 7.93 -6.45
CA VAL A 159 27.80 8.36 -5.55
C VAL A 159 26.55 7.52 -5.76
N SER A 160 25.83 7.24 -4.68
CA SER A 160 24.50 6.61 -4.73
C SER A 160 23.45 7.63 -4.29
N LEU A 161 22.45 7.86 -5.13
CA LEU A 161 21.25 8.62 -4.80
C LEU A 161 20.15 7.63 -4.41
N THR A 162 19.39 7.90 -3.36
CA THR A 162 18.35 6.98 -2.86
C THR A 162 16.98 7.64 -2.91
N CYS A 163 16.00 6.96 -3.50
CA CYS A 163 14.59 7.34 -3.47
C CYS A 163 13.94 6.72 -2.22
N LYS A 164 13.70 7.54 -1.20
CA LYS A 164 13.09 7.13 0.08
C LYS A 164 11.56 7.22 0.03
N SER A 165 10.94 6.32 0.78
CA SER A 165 9.50 6.20 1.02
C SER A 165 9.32 5.64 2.44
N SER A 166 8.33 6.11 3.19
CA SER A 166 7.98 5.52 4.50
C SER A 166 7.14 4.25 4.36
N CYS A 167 6.56 4.01 3.18
CA CYS A 167 5.91 2.73 2.88
C CYS A 167 6.93 1.67 2.51
N THR A 168 6.70 0.44 2.98
CA THR A 168 7.32 -0.78 2.43
C THR A 168 6.76 -1.06 1.03
N LEU A 169 7.31 -0.36 0.05
CA LEU A 169 7.03 -0.62 -1.36
C LEU A 169 7.60 -2.02 -1.66
N THR A 170 6.73 -2.96 -2.03
CA THR A 170 7.07 -4.38 -2.28
C THR A 170 8.39 -4.54 -3.05
N ASP A 171 9.13 -5.64 -2.85
CA ASP A 171 10.41 -5.95 -3.52
C ASP A 171 10.37 -5.95 -5.07
N ARG A 172 9.19 -5.80 -5.67
CA ARG A 172 8.95 -5.68 -7.11
C ARG A 172 8.73 -4.24 -7.60
N ALA A 173 8.79 -3.27 -6.70
CA ALA A 173 8.69 -1.85 -7.01
C ALA A 173 9.82 -1.45 -7.98
N THR A 174 9.45 -0.89 -9.14
CA THR A 174 10.41 -0.42 -10.14
C THR A 174 10.46 1.09 -10.10
N PHE A 175 11.63 1.67 -9.82
CA PHE A 175 11.82 3.11 -9.78
C PHE A 175 12.27 3.64 -11.14
N ILE A 176 11.80 4.85 -11.47
CA ILE A 176 12.23 5.61 -12.63
C ILE A 176 12.93 6.85 -12.11
N TRP A 177 14.16 7.08 -12.55
CA TRP A 177 14.94 8.25 -12.21
C TRP A 177 14.88 9.30 -13.31
N TYR A 178 14.90 10.56 -12.92
CA TYR A 178 14.90 11.69 -13.82
C TYR A 178 16.09 12.59 -13.49
N ARG A 179 16.75 13.11 -14.51
CA ARG A 179 17.73 14.20 -14.40
C ARG A 179 17.25 15.37 -15.25
N ASN A 180 17.11 16.53 -14.64
CA ASN A 180 16.60 17.74 -15.30
C ASN A 180 15.26 17.48 -16.03
N SER A 181 14.37 16.74 -15.36
CA SER A 181 13.05 16.30 -15.86
C SER A 181 13.07 15.31 -17.03
N GLN A 182 14.24 14.80 -17.43
CA GLN A 182 14.38 13.79 -18.47
C GLN A 182 14.61 12.40 -17.85
N PRO A 183 13.91 11.34 -18.30
CA PRO A 183 14.04 10.01 -17.73
C PRO A 183 15.42 9.41 -18.04
N LEU A 184 16.10 8.91 -17.00
CA LEU A 184 17.33 8.16 -17.10
C LEU A 184 16.98 6.69 -17.40
N THR A 185 17.04 6.34 -18.68
CA THR A 185 16.43 5.09 -19.19
C THR A 185 17.37 3.87 -19.03
N GLU A 186 18.63 4.09 -18.63
CA GLU A 186 19.70 3.10 -18.74
C GLU A 186 19.90 2.17 -17.54
N ARG A 187 19.21 2.35 -16.39
CA ARG A 187 19.50 1.56 -15.18
C ARG A 187 18.25 1.16 -14.41
N ARG A 188 17.52 0.17 -14.93
CA ARG A 188 16.44 -0.52 -14.19
C ARG A 188 17.03 -1.59 -13.27
N ASP A 189 17.68 -1.17 -12.20
CA ASP A 189 17.89 -2.10 -11.09
C ASP A 189 16.63 -2.09 -10.21
N ARG A 190 16.29 -3.26 -9.63
CA ARG A 190 15.14 -3.42 -8.70
C ARG A 190 15.36 -2.71 -7.36
N ASN A 191 16.18 -1.68 -7.34
CA ASN A 191 16.60 -0.96 -6.16
C ASN A 191 16.14 0.48 -6.27
N ASN A 192 15.75 1.05 -5.15
CA ASN A 192 15.41 2.46 -5.02
C ASN A 192 16.66 3.37 -5.10
N GLN A 193 17.78 2.90 -5.64
CA GLN A 193 19.05 3.61 -5.70
C GLN A 193 19.49 3.84 -7.14
N LEU A 194 20.05 5.02 -7.40
CA LEU A 194 20.76 5.37 -8.62
C LEU A 194 22.24 5.50 -8.30
N LEU A 195 23.03 4.53 -8.76
CA LEU A 195 24.49 4.59 -8.67
C LEU A 195 25.03 5.37 -9.87
N LEU A 196 25.76 6.46 -9.60
CA LEU A 196 26.57 7.17 -10.59
C LEU A 196 28.03 6.80 -10.33
N GLN A 197 28.69 6.21 -11.34
CA GLN A 197 30.08 5.77 -11.26
C GLN A 197 30.95 6.76 -12.01
N SER A 198 32.09 7.13 -11.42
CA SER A 198 33.03 8.10 -12.00
C SER A 198 32.32 9.35 -12.50
N VAL A 199 31.66 10.05 -11.57
CA VAL A 199 30.81 11.22 -11.83
C VAL A 199 31.57 12.26 -12.65
N ARG A 200 30.91 12.81 -13.67
CA ARG A 200 31.46 13.87 -14.52
C ARG A 200 30.72 15.18 -14.33
N ARG A 201 31.31 16.30 -14.79
CA ARG A 201 30.66 17.63 -14.73
C ARG A 201 29.25 17.67 -15.34
N GLU A 202 29.00 16.88 -16.39
CA GLU A 202 27.69 16.74 -17.05
C GLU A 202 26.64 15.97 -16.24
N ASP A 203 27.05 15.31 -15.15
CA ASP A 203 26.12 14.66 -14.21
C ASP A 203 25.54 15.63 -13.19
N ALA A 204 26.01 16.88 -13.12
CA ALA A 204 25.38 17.90 -12.29
C ALA A 204 23.94 18.16 -12.74
N GLY A 205 23.04 18.37 -11.78
CA GLY A 205 21.65 18.71 -12.09
C GLY A 205 20.64 18.36 -11.01
N ARG A 206 19.36 18.45 -11.39
CA ARG A 206 18.23 18.17 -10.50
C ARG A 206 17.73 16.74 -10.72
N TYR A 207 17.80 15.93 -9.68
CA TYR A 207 17.41 14.54 -9.68
C TYR A 207 16.08 14.32 -8.97
N SER A 208 15.14 13.64 -9.62
CA SER A 208 13.88 13.18 -9.01
C SER A 208 13.63 11.71 -9.33
N CYS A 209 12.72 11.09 -8.57
CA CYS A 209 12.34 9.69 -8.76
C CYS A 209 10.82 9.53 -8.82
N ALA A 210 10.37 8.48 -9.49
CA ALA A 210 8.97 8.07 -9.54
C ALA A 210 8.86 6.55 -9.44
N LEU A 211 7.69 6.05 -9.08
CA LEU A 211 7.40 4.62 -9.13
C LEU A 211 6.73 4.28 -10.47
N HIS A 212 7.22 3.24 -11.15
CA HIS A 212 6.65 2.79 -12.43
C HIS A 212 5.16 2.42 -12.27
N GLY A 213 4.32 2.92 -13.17
CA GLY A 213 2.86 2.75 -13.09
C GLY A 213 2.14 3.76 -12.21
N HIS A 214 2.87 4.69 -11.57
CA HIS A 214 2.30 5.81 -10.83
C HIS A 214 2.62 7.13 -11.55
N SER A 215 1.70 8.10 -11.45
CA SER A 215 1.87 9.43 -12.04
C SER A 215 2.68 10.40 -11.18
N TYR A 216 2.93 10.05 -9.92
CA TYR A 216 3.60 10.93 -8.97
C TYR A 216 5.13 10.90 -9.14
N ILE A 217 5.74 12.09 -9.23
CA ILE A 217 7.19 12.30 -9.29
C ILE A 217 7.60 13.06 -8.03
N SER A 218 8.67 12.61 -7.37
CA SER A 218 9.21 13.26 -6.18
C SER A 218 9.64 14.71 -6.46
N PRO A 219 9.71 15.56 -5.42
CA PRO A 219 10.54 16.76 -5.48
C PRO A 219 11.97 16.42 -5.90
N ALA A 220 12.64 17.37 -6.59
CA ALA A 220 13.98 17.15 -7.09
C ALA A 220 15.05 17.61 -6.10
N ALA A 221 16.08 16.78 -5.89
CA ALA A 221 17.31 17.11 -5.17
C ALA A 221 18.37 17.62 -6.15
N HIS A 222 19.15 18.63 -5.76
CA HIS A 222 20.21 19.18 -6.59
C HIS A 222 21.56 18.51 -6.27
N LEU A 223 22.22 17.95 -7.30
CA LEU A 223 23.56 17.40 -7.21
C LEU A 223 24.53 18.36 -7.92
N SER A 224 25.51 18.87 -7.18
CA SER A 224 26.56 19.72 -7.73
C SER A 224 27.86 18.92 -7.91
N VAL A 225 28.53 19.05 -9.05
CA VAL A 225 29.81 18.37 -9.30
C VAL A 225 30.94 19.38 -9.26
N THR A 226 31.89 19.18 -8.35
CA THR A 226 33.10 20.00 -8.22
C THR A 226 34.27 19.33 -8.95
N TYR A 227 35.01 20.11 -9.72
CA TYR A 227 36.16 19.63 -10.50
C TYR A 227 37.33 20.61 -10.42
N PRO A 228 38.58 20.13 -10.55
CA PRO A 228 39.74 21.01 -10.64
C PRO A 228 39.65 21.96 -11.84
N PRO A 229 40.23 23.17 -11.77
CA PRO A 229 40.30 24.07 -12.92
C PRO A 229 40.96 23.38 -14.11
N VAL A 230 40.36 23.50 -15.30
CA VAL A 230 40.99 23.05 -16.54
C VAL A 230 41.96 24.14 -16.98
N ASN A 231 43.24 23.81 -17.19
CA ASN A 231 44.19 24.73 -17.80
C ASN A 231 43.75 24.99 -19.24
N PRO A 232 43.43 26.24 -19.63
CA PRO A 232 43.06 26.55 -21.01
C PRO A 232 44.26 26.28 -21.93
N VAL A 233 44.03 25.59 -23.04
CA VAL A 233 45.05 25.41 -24.09
C VAL A 233 44.95 26.59 -25.04
N ILE A 234 45.94 27.48 -24.98
CA ILE A 234 46.04 28.61 -25.90
C ILE A 234 46.68 28.10 -27.19
N SER A 235 45.94 28.11 -28.30
CA SER A 235 46.46 27.79 -29.63
C SER A 235 46.83 29.07 -30.36
N ILE A 236 48.12 29.32 -30.54
CA ILE A 236 48.60 30.42 -31.39
C ILE A 236 48.71 29.85 -32.80
N SER A 237 47.78 30.23 -33.67
CA SER A 237 47.85 29.91 -35.10
C SER A 237 48.51 31.08 -35.80
N PRO A 238 49.72 30.94 -36.39
CA PRO A 238 50.33 32.01 -37.16
C PRO A 238 49.56 32.20 -38.48
N SER A 239 48.66 33.18 -38.52
CA SER A 239 47.93 33.63 -39.71
C SER A 239 48.81 34.59 -40.53
N GLY A 240 49.70 34.02 -41.35
CA GLY A 240 50.41 34.77 -42.40
C GLY A 240 51.48 35.76 -41.91
N GLU A 241 52.18 36.41 -42.85
CA GLU A 241 53.29 37.33 -42.58
C GLU A 241 52.92 38.42 -41.57
N ILE A 242 53.42 38.27 -40.34
CA ILE A 242 53.29 39.28 -39.28
C ILE A 242 54.29 40.40 -39.60
N LYS A 243 53.79 41.61 -39.84
CA LYS A 243 54.62 42.82 -39.88
C LYS A 243 54.94 43.29 -38.47
N GLU A 244 56.12 43.88 -38.30
CA GLU A 244 56.63 44.35 -37.01
C GLU A 244 55.59 45.23 -36.28
N GLY A 245 55.03 44.71 -35.17
CA GLY A 245 54.14 45.45 -34.27
C GLY A 245 52.79 44.81 -33.89
N GLU A 246 52.33 43.70 -34.50
CA GLU A 246 51.00 43.14 -34.21
C GLU A 246 51.02 41.79 -33.47
N SER A 247 50.08 41.64 -32.53
CA SER A 247 49.83 40.42 -31.76
C SER A 247 48.38 39.99 -31.97
N GLU A 248 48.14 38.84 -32.61
CA GLU A 248 46.80 38.29 -32.78
C GLU A 248 46.60 37.12 -31.81
N ILE A 249 45.75 37.33 -30.80
CA ILE A 249 45.36 36.29 -29.84
C ILE A 249 43.90 35.95 -30.14
N SER A 250 43.63 34.70 -30.52
CA SER A 250 42.27 34.18 -30.66
C SER A 250 41.94 33.24 -29.48
N TYR A 251 40.72 33.34 -28.97
CA TYR A 251 40.20 32.52 -27.87
C TYR A 251 39.29 31.44 -28.43
N SER A 252 39.49 30.17 -28.02
CA SER A 252 38.62 29.03 -28.30
C SER A 252 38.23 28.31 -27.02
#